data_AF-A0A177QBK5-F1
#
_entry.id   AF-A0A177QBK5-F1
#
_cell.length_a   1.000
_cell.length_b   1.000
_cell.length_c   1.000
_cell.angle_alpha   90.00
_cell.angle_beta   90.00
_cell.angle_gamma   90.00
#
_symmetry.space_group_name_H-M   'P 1'
#
loop_
_entity.id
_entity.type
_entity.pdbx_description
1 polymer ?
#
loop_
_entity_poly.entity_id
_entity_poly.type
_entity_poly.pdbx_seq_one_letter_code
_entity_poly.pdbx_strand_id
1 'polypeptide(L)'
;MPDLPEELIRANTILGEYVAIHDAIFKFSWRKTLPIPGLFKTTDFGSHFKDLDRLASKLAAISARLKAESGSLEGSHQYTAALLEAIQALREICRRFYEQSHGNLGKYPMAEYNANLKTYEGLVNKCQALGVALNRHIRSEQAQPES
;
A
#
# COMPACT_ATOMS: atom_id res chain seq x y z
N MET A 1 14.74 -5.27 -22.40
CA MET A 1 14.29 -5.62 -21.03
C MET A 1 13.83 -7.05 -21.08
N PRO A 2 14.21 -7.95 -20.16
CA PRO A 2 13.45 -9.19 -20.03
C PRO A 2 11.99 -8.80 -19.77
N ASP A 3 11.06 -9.54 -20.37
CA ASP A 3 9.64 -9.36 -20.08
C ASP A 3 9.43 -9.74 -18.61
N LEU A 4 9.24 -8.71 -17.77
CA LEU A 4 8.77 -8.94 -16.42
C LEU A 4 7.39 -9.61 -16.52
N PRO A 5 7.08 -10.57 -15.63
CA PRO A 5 5.74 -11.15 -15.57
C PRO A 5 4.68 -10.04 -15.56
N GLU A 6 3.66 -10.18 -16.42
CA GLU A 6 2.62 -9.15 -16.59
C GLU A 6 1.98 -8.78 -15.25
N GLU A 7 1.80 -9.76 -14.37
CA GLU A 7 1.25 -9.58 -13.03
C GLU A 7 2.14 -8.69 -12.13
N LEU A 8 3.46 -8.74 -12.28
CA LEU A 8 4.37 -7.84 -11.56
C LEU A 8 4.34 -6.41 -12.12
N ILE A 9 4.17 -6.25 -13.43
CA ILE A 9 3.98 -4.92 -14.05
C ILE A 9 2.68 -4.29 -13.51
N ARG A 10 1.59 -5.06 -13.48
CA ARG A 10 0.30 -4.62 -12.93
C ARG A 10 0.39 -4.30 -11.43
N ALA A 11 1.09 -5.12 -10.65
CA ALA A 11 1.35 -4.84 -9.24
C ALA A 11 2.14 -3.54 -9.04
N ASN A 12 3.12 -3.25 -9.90
CA ASN A 12 3.88 -2.00 -9.85
C ASN A 12 3.03 -0.77 -10.21
N THR A 13 2.06 -0.89 -11.13
CA THR A 13 1.07 0.17 -11.37
C THR A 13 0.23 0.45 -10.12
N ILE A 14 -0.25 -0.61 -9.46
CA ILE A 14 -0.99 -0.49 -8.19
C ILE A 14 -0.14 0.16 -7.10
N LEU A 15 1.15 -0.21 -6.99
CA LEU A 15 2.09 0.42 -6.06
C LEU A 15 2.18 1.93 -6.29
N GLY A 16 2.26 2.38 -7.55
CA GLY A 16 2.29 3.80 -7.88
C GLY A 16 1.03 4.55 -7.42
N GLU A 17 -0.16 3.99 -7.68
CA GLU A 17 -1.43 4.55 -7.21
C GLU A 17 -1.51 4.59 -5.67
N TYR A 18 -1.06 3.52 -5.01
CA TYR A 18 -1.02 3.43 -3.56
C TYR A 18 -0.06 4.46 -2.94
N VAL A 19 1.14 4.64 -3.48
CA VAL A 19 2.11 5.64 -3.00
C VAL A 19 1.54 7.06 -3.14
N ALA A 20 0.82 7.35 -4.22
CA ALA A 20 0.17 8.65 -4.39
C ALA A 20 -0.89 8.91 -3.30
N ILE A 21 -1.69 7.90 -2.95
CA ILE A 21 -2.68 8.00 -1.85
C ILE A 21 -1.98 8.14 -0.50
N HIS A 22 -0.96 7.33 -0.24
CA HIS A 22 -0.14 7.41 0.97
C HIS A 22 0.43 8.82 1.16
N ASP A 23 1.07 9.36 0.12
CA ASP A 23 1.63 10.71 0.16
C ASP A 23 0.53 11.77 0.33
N ALA A 24 -0.62 11.63 -0.32
CA ALA A 24 -1.73 12.56 -0.12
C ALA A 24 -2.20 12.63 1.34
N ILE A 25 -2.20 11.49 2.05
CA ILE A 25 -2.59 11.39 3.46
C ILE A 25 -1.49 11.93 4.39
N PHE A 26 -0.23 11.51 4.20
CA PHE A 26 0.84 11.74 5.18
C PHE A 26 1.76 12.92 4.84
N LYS A 27 2.02 13.22 3.57
CA LYS A 27 2.87 14.37 3.14
C LYS A 27 2.28 15.70 3.60
N PHE A 28 0.96 15.78 3.73
CA PHE A 28 0.29 16.96 4.25
C PHE A 28 0.38 17.06 5.79
N SER A 29 0.42 15.93 6.51
CA SER A 29 0.63 15.91 7.97
C SER A 29 2.05 16.31 8.41
N TRP A 30 3.03 16.31 7.50
CA TRP A 30 4.36 16.90 7.75
C TRP A 30 4.38 18.43 7.68
N ARG A 31 3.37 19.08 7.10
CA ARG A 31 3.22 20.55 7.13
C ARG A 31 2.53 21.06 8.41
N LYS A 32 2.65 20.32 9.53
CA LYS A 32 2.19 20.71 10.86
C LYS A 32 3.02 21.81 11.52
N THR A 33 3.49 22.77 10.73
CA THR A 33 4.12 24.01 11.21
C THR A 33 3.22 25.24 11.11
N LEU A 34 1.89 25.14 10.92
CA LEU A 34 0.86 26.07 11.42
C LEU A 34 -0.52 25.81 10.77
N PRO A 35 -1.61 25.59 11.53
CA PRO A 35 -2.97 25.60 11.00
C PRO A 35 -3.47 27.05 10.87
N ILE A 36 -3.51 27.60 9.65
CA ILE A 36 -4.34 28.75 9.28
C ILE A 36 -5.77 28.22 8.99
N PRO A 37 -6.79 28.61 9.77
CA PRO A 37 -8.17 28.22 9.52
C PRO A 37 -8.65 28.70 8.13
N GLY A 38 -9.30 27.80 7.36
CA GLY A 38 -9.98 28.15 6.10
C GLY A 38 -9.23 27.91 4.78
N LEU A 39 -7.93 27.60 4.81
CA LEU A 39 -7.12 27.37 3.59
C LEU A 39 -6.72 25.89 3.34
N PHE A 40 -6.84 25.04 4.35
CA PHE A 40 -6.45 23.64 4.23
C PHE A 40 -7.61 22.80 3.71
N LYS A 41 -7.42 22.21 2.51
CA LYS A 41 -8.30 21.13 2.02
C LYS A 41 -8.31 20.02 3.06
N THR A 42 -9.47 19.77 3.64
CA THR A 42 -9.73 18.56 4.43
C THR A 42 -9.42 17.34 3.57
N THR A 43 -8.55 16.46 4.05
CA THR A 43 -8.29 15.17 3.39
C THR A 43 -9.61 14.42 3.24
N ASP A 44 -9.98 14.07 2.00
CA ASP A 44 -11.16 13.27 1.72
C ASP A 44 -10.86 11.79 1.96
N PHE A 45 -10.94 11.39 3.23
CA PHE A 45 -10.76 10.00 3.64
C PHE A 45 -11.81 9.06 3.03
N GLY A 46 -12.97 9.57 2.61
CA GLY A 46 -14.01 8.77 1.95
C GLY A 46 -13.60 8.38 0.53
N SER A 47 -13.04 9.31 -0.24
CA SER A 47 -12.47 9.00 -1.56
C SER A 47 -11.31 8.01 -1.42
N HIS A 48 -10.35 8.29 -0.53
CA HIS A 48 -9.19 7.40 -0.35
C HIS A 48 -9.58 6.00 0.13
N PHE A 49 -10.59 5.87 0.99
CA PHE A 49 -11.13 4.56 1.37
C PHE A 49 -11.60 3.75 0.16
N LYS A 50 -12.39 4.36 -0.74
CA LYS A 50 -12.89 3.72 -1.96
C LYS A 50 -11.77 3.37 -2.93
N ASP A 51 -10.80 4.26 -3.09
CA ASP A 51 -9.64 4.03 -3.95
C ASP A 51 -8.80 2.85 -3.44
N LEU A 52 -8.50 2.81 -2.13
CA LEU A 52 -7.76 1.72 -1.52
C LEU A 52 -8.52 0.39 -1.55
N ASP A 53 -9.86 0.40 -1.44
CA ASP A 53 -10.71 -0.79 -1.61
C ASP A 53 -10.60 -1.38 -3.04
N ARG A 54 -10.66 -0.50 -4.05
CA ARG A 54 -10.44 -0.87 -5.46
C ARG A 54 -9.04 -1.46 -5.67
N LEU A 55 -8.01 -0.82 -5.13
CA LEU A 55 -6.62 -1.30 -5.24
C LEU A 55 -6.44 -2.65 -4.56
N ALA A 56 -6.96 -2.83 -3.34
CA ALA A 56 -6.90 -4.08 -2.60
C ALA A 56 -7.55 -5.22 -3.38
N SER A 57 -8.73 -4.99 -3.95
CA SER A 57 -9.45 -6.00 -4.75
C SER A 57 -8.66 -6.43 -5.99
N LYS A 58 -8.07 -5.47 -6.72
CA LYS A 58 -7.20 -5.77 -7.87
C LYS A 58 -5.96 -6.56 -7.46
N LEU A 59 -5.29 -6.12 -6.39
CA LEU A 59 -4.05 -6.75 -5.94
C LEU A 59 -4.29 -8.15 -5.34
N ALA A 60 -5.44 -8.39 -4.70
CA ALA A 60 -5.84 -9.71 -4.24
C ALA A 60 -5.96 -10.71 -5.39
N ALA A 61 -6.54 -10.31 -6.52
CA ALA A 61 -6.60 -11.15 -7.71
C ALA A 61 -5.21 -11.47 -8.27
N ILE A 62 -4.32 -10.48 -8.33
CA ILE A 62 -2.92 -10.65 -8.77
C ILE A 62 -2.18 -11.61 -7.83
N SER A 63 -2.27 -11.39 -6.52
CA SER A 63 -1.58 -12.21 -5.52
C SER A 63 -2.05 -13.67 -5.56
N ALA A 64 -3.35 -13.91 -5.78
CA ALA A 64 -3.90 -15.25 -5.94
C ALA A 64 -3.37 -15.96 -7.20
N ARG A 65 -3.22 -15.24 -8.32
CA ARG A 65 -2.64 -15.78 -9.56
C ARG A 65 -1.17 -16.14 -9.38
N LEU A 66 -0.37 -15.22 -8.83
CA LEU A 66 1.05 -15.45 -8.54
C LEU A 66 1.28 -16.63 -7.58
N LYS A 67 0.32 -16.92 -6.70
CA LYS A 67 0.37 -18.10 -5.81
C LYS A 67 0.09 -19.41 -6.54
N ALA A 68 -0.82 -19.38 -7.52
CA ALA A 68 -1.26 -20.57 -8.24
C ALA A 68 -0.34 -20.93 -9.42
N GLU A 69 0.36 -19.95 -9.98
CA GLU A 69 1.22 -20.12 -11.14
C GLU A 69 2.54 -20.81 -10.78
N SER A 70 2.74 -22.01 -11.34
CA SER A 70 4.00 -22.74 -11.23
C SER A 70 5.07 -22.05 -12.07
N GLY A 71 6.21 -21.71 -11.49
CA GLY A 71 7.26 -20.93 -12.17
C GLY A 71 7.10 -19.41 -12.04
N SER A 72 6.17 -18.94 -11.21
CA SER A 72 6.16 -17.53 -10.78
C SER A 72 7.50 -17.16 -10.14
N LEU A 73 7.96 -15.94 -10.40
CA LEU A 73 9.22 -15.43 -9.87
C LEU A 73 9.26 -15.54 -8.34
N GLU A 74 10.35 -16.10 -7.79
CA GLU A 74 10.49 -16.30 -6.35
C GLU A 74 10.31 -14.99 -5.57
N GLY A 75 9.52 -15.03 -4.50
CA GLY A 75 9.20 -13.86 -3.69
C GLY A 75 8.09 -12.94 -4.24
N SER A 76 7.62 -13.13 -5.48
CA SER A 76 6.57 -12.28 -6.09
C SER A 76 5.23 -12.36 -5.34
N HIS A 77 4.80 -13.56 -4.97
CA HIS A 77 3.58 -13.76 -4.20
C HIS A 77 3.71 -13.15 -2.80
N GLN A 78 4.83 -13.39 -2.11
CA GLN A 78 5.07 -12.87 -0.77
C GLN A 78 5.09 -11.34 -0.76
N TYR A 79 5.74 -10.73 -1.75
CA TYR A 79 5.76 -9.28 -1.93
C TYR A 79 4.35 -8.71 -2.18
N THR A 80 3.61 -9.27 -3.15
CA THR A 80 2.26 -8.79 -3.48
C THR A 80 1.27 -8.98 -2.34
N ALA A 81 1.38 -10.08 -1.59
CA ALA A 81 0.58 -10.31 -0.38
C ALA A 81 0.89 -9.29 0.72
N ALA A 82 2.16 -8.98 0.96
CA ALA A 82 2.55 -7.95 1.93
C ALA A 82 2.09 -6.54 1.53
N LEU A 83 2.14 -6.21 0.24
CA LEU A 83 1.59 -4.95 -0.29
C LEU A 83 0.08 -4.88 -0.09
N LEU A 84 -0.65 -5.99 -0.31
CA LEU A 84 -2.08 -6.08 -0.05
C LEU A 84 -2.41 -5.83 1.43
N GLU A 85 -1.68 -6.45 2.35
CA GLU A 85 -1.84 -6.22 3.80
C GLU A 85 -1.67 -4.73 4.13
N ALA A 86 -0.64 -4.07 3.58
CA ALA A 86 -0.39 -2.65 3.81
C ALA A 86 -1.52 -1.75 3.26
N ILE A 87 -2.01 -2.02 2.04
CA ILE A 87 -3.14 -1.28 1.44
C ILE A 87 -4.41 -1.46 2.30
N GLN A 88 -4.70 -2.68 2.76
CA GLN A 88 -5.85 -2.97 3.62
C GLN A 88 -5.75 -2.26 4.97
N ALA A 89 -4.56 -2.20 5.57
CA ALA A 89 -4.34 -1.47 6.81
C ALA A 89 -4.56 0.04 6.64
N LEU A 90 -4.05 0.65 5.56
CA LEU A 90 -4.28 2.07 5.28
C LEU A 90 -5.76 2.36 4.98
N ARG A 91 -6.44 1.46 4.26
CA ARG A 91 -7.87 1.53 4.00
C ARG A 91 -8.67 1.56 5.29
N GLU A 92 -8.31 0.72 6.26
CA GLU A 92 -8.99 0.68 7.57
C GLU A 92 -8.81 2.00 8.33
N ILE A 93 -7.61 2.58 8.34
CA ILE A 93 -7.37 3.92 8.91
C ILE A 93 -8.25 4.97 8.23
N CYS A 94 -8.34 4.97 6.90
CA CYS A 94 -9.19 5.89 6.14
C CYS A 94 -10.68 5.70 6.45
N ARG A 95 -11.14 4.45 6.55
CA ARG A 95 -12.53 4.11 6.93
C ARG A 95 -12.88 4.71 8.29
N ARG A 96 -12.00 4.54 9.28
CA ARG A 96 -12.21 5.06 10.65
C ARG A 96 -12.29 6.58 10.67
N PHE A 97 -11.41 7.27 9.96
CA PHE A 97 -11.48 8.74 9.84
C PHE A 97 -12.74 9.22 9.09
N TYR A 98 -13.15 8.51 8.04
CA TYR A 98 -14.39 8.80 7.33
C TYR A 98 -15.63 8.62 8.23
N GLU A 99 -15.68 7.57 9.04
CA GLU A 99 -16.76 7.34 10.00
C GLU A 99 -16.80 8.39 11.11
N GLN A 100 -15.62 8.85 11.56
CA GLN A 100 -15.49 9.91 12.55
C GLN A 100 -16.01 11.26 12.04
N SER A 101 -15.74 11.61 10.77
CA SER A 101 -16.20 12.88 10.18
C SER A 101 -17.73 12.95 10.01
N HIS A 102 -18.43 11.82 10.04
CA HIS A 102 -19.89 11.73 9.93
C HIS A 102 -20.62 11.66 11.29
N GLY A 103 -19.99 12.15 12.38
CA GLY A 103 -20.68 12.41 13.65
C GLY A 103 -20.43 11.39 14.77
N ASN A 104 -19.48 10.46 14.61
CA ASN A 104 -19.09 9.51 15.67
C ASN A 104 -17.77 9.92 16.35
N LEU A 105 -17.81 11.08 17.03
CA LEU A 105 -16.63 11.74 17.60
C LEU A 105 -15.84 10.92 18.65
N GLY A 106 -16.41 9.81 19.18
CA GLY A 106 -15.74 8.89 20.11
C GLY A 106 -15.22 7.57 19.54
N LYS A 107 -15.36 7.30 18.22
CA LYS A 107 -15.12 5.96 17.64
C LYS A 107 -13.70 5.67 17.15
N TYR A 108 -12.79 6.64 17.18
CA TYR A 108 -11.39 6.38 16.87
C TYR A 108 -10.45 7.10 17.84
N PRO A 109 -10.27 6.55 19.06
CA PRO A 109 -9.36 7.09 20.05
C PRO A 109 -7.94 7.19 19.51
N MET A 110 -7.19 8.20 19.96
CA MET A 110 -5.80 8.42 19.54
C MET A 110 -4.90 7.19 19.80
N ALA A 111 -5.18 6.43 20.87
CA ALA A 111 -4.47 5.20 21.18
C ALA A 111 -4.69 4.11 20.11
N GLU A 112 -5.93 3.94 19.64
CA GLU A 112 -6.26 3.01 18.53
C GLU A 112 -5.65 3.50 17.21
N TYR A 113 -5.65 4.81 16.97
CA TYR A 113 -4.97 5.39 15.81
C TYR A 113 -3.48 5.07 15.80
N ASN A 114 -2.78 5.31 16.91
CA ASN A 114 -1.35 5.01 17.03
C ASN A 114 -1.06 3.52 16.90
N ALA A 115 -1.93 2.65 17.43
CA ALA A 115 -1.79 1.20 17.27
C ALA A 115 -1.94 0.78 15.79
N ASN A 116 -2.96 1.28 15.11
CA ASN A 116 -3.18 0.99 13.68
C ASN A 116 -2.04 1.54 12.83
N LEU A 117 -1.55 2.76 13.13
CA LEU A 117 -0.42 3.36 12.43
C LEU A 117 0.85 2.52 12.60
N LYS A 118 1.15 2.06 13.83
CA LYS A 118 2.29 1.19 14.10
C LYS A 118 2.21 -0.13 13.33
N THR A 119 1.02 -0.75 13.29
CA THR A 119 0.78 -1.96 12.50
C THR A 119 1.03 -1.68 11.01
N TYR A 120 0.46 -0.59 10.50
CA TYR A 120 0.63 -0.16 9.11
C TYR A 120 2.12 0.08 8.76
N GLU A 121 2.87 0.80 9.60
CA GLU A 121 4.30 1.04 9.42
C GLU A 121 5.11 -0.28 9.39
N GLY A 122 4.76 -1.22 10.26
CA GLY A 122 5.36 -2.57 10.26
C GLY A 122 5.13 -3.31 8.94
N LEU A 123 3.92 -3.20 8.37
CA LEU A 123 3.57 -3.80 7.08
C LEU A 123 4.30 -3.12 5.91
N VAL A 124 4.44 -1.78 5.93
CA VAL A 124 5.23 -1.05 4.94
C VAL A 124 6.69 -1.50 4.97
N ASN A 125 7.29 -1.63 6.15
CA ASN A 125 8.66 -2.12 6.31
C ASN A 125 8.84 -3.55 5.77
N LYS A 126 7.89 -4.45 6.08
CA LYS A 126 7.86 -5.83 5.55
C LYS A 126 7.78 -5.81 4.01
N CYS A 127 6.87 -5.01 3.45
CA CYS A 127 6.70 -4.86 2.01
C CYS A 127 7.98 -4.33 1.34
N GLN A 128 8.66 -3.35 1.95
CA GLN A 128 9.92 -2.81 1.44
C GLN A 128 11.04 -3.87 1.45
N ALA A 129 11.17 -4.63 2.54
CA ALA A 129 12.18 -5.69 2.64
C ALA A 129 11.97 -6.76 1.55
N LEU A 130 10.73 -7.19 1.35
CA LEU A 130 10.36 -8.16 0.30
C LEU A 130 10.58 -7.58 -1.11
N GLY A 131 10.26 -6.31 -1.33
CA GLY A 131 10.52 -5.64 -2.62
C GLY A 131 12.01 -5.53 -2.93
N VAL A 132 12.85 -5.26 -1.93
CA VAL A 132 14.32 -5.26 -2.08
C VAL A 132 14.83 -6.66 -2.43
N ALA A 133 14.31 -7.71 -1.77
CA ALA A 133 14.68 -9.09 -2.08
C ALA A 133 14.25 -9.47 -3.51
N LEU A 134 13.01 -9.16 -3.90
CA LEU A 134 12.49 -9.42 -5.25
C LEU A 134 13.33 -8.71 -6.33
N ASN A 135 13.66 -7.43 -6.13
CA ASN A 135 14.53 -6.68 -7.03
C ASN A 135 15.92 -7.29 -7.17
N ARG A 136 16.45 -7.90 -6.10
CA ARG A 136 17.73 -8.61 -6.15
C ARG A 136 17.62 -9.87 -7.01
N HIS A 137 16.56 -10.66 -6.83
CA HIS A 137 16.31 -11.85 -7.65
C HIS A 137 16.20 -11.50 -9.15
N ILE A 138 15.42 -10.48 -9.49
CA ILE A 138 15.28 -10.01 -10.88
C ILE A 138 16.64 -9.65 -11.50
N ARG A 139 17.50 -8.97 -10.75
CA ARG A 139 18.85 -8.59 -11.23
C ARG A 139 19.79 -9.77 -11.35
N SER A 140 19.69 -10.75 -10.45
CA SER A 140 20.51 -11.96 -10.47
C SER A 140 20.18 -12.85 -11.66
N GLU A 141 18.89 -13.04 -11.98
CA GLU A 141 18.46 -13.79 -13.17
C GLU A 141 18.88 -13.07 -14.47
N GLN A 142 18.93 -11.73 -14.47
CA GLN A 142 19.44 -10.94 -15.59
C GLN A 142 20.96 -11.06 -15.80
N ALA A 143 21.71 -11.41 -14.75
CA ALA A 143 23.17 -11.45 -14.77
C ALA A 143 23.74 -12.83 -15.14
N GLN A 144 22.90 -13.86 -15.26
CA GLN A 144 23.28 -15.15 -15.85
C GLN A 144 22.86 -15.20 -17.32
N PRO A 145 23.71 -14.79 -18.29
CA PRO A 145 23.52 -15.24 -19.65
C PRO A 145 23.80 -16.75 -19.69
N GLU A 146 22.96 -17.48 -20.42
CA GLU A 146 23.05 -18.91 -20.67
C GLU A 146 24.51 -19.33 -20.93
N SER A 147 25.02 -20.29 -20.16
CA SER A 147 26.31 -20.96 -20.40
C SER A 147 26.08 -22.31 -21.06
#